data_AF-A0A150WK65-F1
#
_entry.id   AF-A0A150WK65-F1
#
_cell.length_a   1.000
_cell.length_b   1.000
_cell.length_c   1.000
_cell.angle_alpha   90.00
_cell.angle_beta   90.00
_cell.angle_gamma   90.00
#
_symmetry.space_group_name_H-M   'P 1'
#
loop_
_entity.id
_entity.type
_entity.pdbx_description
1 polymer ?
#
loop_
_entity_poly.entity_id
_entity_poly.type
_entity_poly.pdbx_seq_one_letter_code
_entity_poly.pdbx_strand_id
1 'polypeptide(L)' 'MWGIRLGLHKPKYTSLEIANQMYKDAWLVKRTQFQKKFPHLSSAELDKKTSEYFAQLKDQ' A
#
# COMPACT_ATOMS: atom_id res chain seq x y z
N MET A 1 -24.47 38.92 -4.01
CA MET A 1 -23.72 38.85 -2.74
C MET A 1 -22.96 37.53 -2.71
N TRP A 2 -21.67 37.60 -2.43
CA TRP A 2 -20.68 36.53 -2.53
C TRP A 2 -20.78 35.51 -1.38
N GLY A 3 -20.37 34.25 -1.66
CA GLY A 3 -19.64 33.45 -0.68
C GLY A 3 -20.09 32.00 -0.49
N ILE A 4 -19.91 31.14 -1.49
CA ILE A 4 -19.90 29.69 -1.27
C ILE A 4 -18.60 29.37 -0.51
N ARG A 5 -18.69 29.14 0.81
CA ARG A 5 -17.59 28.54 1.58
C ARG A 5 -17.45 27.08 1.15
N LEU A 6 -16.60 26.83 0.16
CA LEU A 6 -16.02 25.51 -0.08
C LEU A 6 -15.16 25.17 1.13
N GLY A 7 -15.76 24.50 2.12
CA GLY A 7 -15.03 23.87 3.20
C GLY A 7 -14.10 22.83 2.61
N LEU A 8 -12.84 23.22 2.38
CA LEU A 8 -11.74 22.29 2.16
C LEU A 8 -11.72 21.34 3.35
N HIS A 9 -12.33 20.16 3.17
CA HIS A 9 -12.17 19.03 4.07
C HIS A 9 -10.68 18.67 4.02
N LYS A 10 -9.90 19.20 4.97
CA LYS A 10 -8.52 18.77 5.16
C LYS A 10 -8.56 17.25 5.34
N PRO A 11 -7.67 16.50 4.67
CA PRO A 11 -7.62 15.06 4.88
C PRO A 11 -7.44 14.79 6.38
N LYS A 12 -8.26 13.89 6.93
CA LYS A 12 -8.22 13.47 8.34
C LYS A 12 -6.89 12.80 8.75
N TYR A 13 -6.01 12.60 7.78
CA TYR A 13 -4.76 11.86 7.89
C TYR A 13 -3.60 12.76 7.47
N THR A 14 -2.53 12.72 8.24
CA THR A 14 -1.24 13.32 7.89
C THR A 14 -0.64 12.62 6.67
N SER A 15 0.26 13.29 5.95
CA SER A 15 0.95 12.72 4.79
C SER A 15 1.66 11.39 5.11
N LEU A 16 2.11 11.21 6.36
CA LEU A 16 2.72 9.97 6.84
C LEU A 16 1.69 8.83 6.98
N GLU A 17 0.51 9.12 7.53
CA GLU A 17 -0.56 8.14 7.66
C GLU A 17 -1.07 7.68 6.30
N ILE A 18 -1.15 8.60 5.34
CA ILE A 18 -1.49 8.28 3.95
C ILE A 18 -0.42 7.39 3.33
N ALA A 19 0.86 7.74 3.47
CA ALA A 19 1.96 6.91 2.93
C ALA A 19 1.98 5.50 3.54
N ASN A 20 1.72 5.38 4.85
CA ASN A 20 1.62 4.08 5.52
C ASN A 20 0.42 3.26 5.00
N GLN A 21 -0.73 3.90 4.78
CA GLN A 21 -1.90 3.22 4.22
C GLN A 21 -1.64 2.76 2.79
N MET A 22 -1.05 3.62 1.95
CA MET A 22 -0.66 3.27 0.58
C MET A 22 0.33 2.11 0.55
N TYR A 23 1.29 2.07 1.49
CA TYR A 23 2.22 0.95 1.62
C TYR A 23 1.50 -0.36 1.97
N LYS A 24 0.58 -0.33 2.94
CA LYS A 24 -0.23 -1.51 3.30
C LYS A 24 -1.08 -2.02 2.13
N ASP A 25 -1.70 -1.11 1.39
CA ASP A 25 -2.51 -1.46 0.23
C ASP A 25 -1.64 -2.07 -0.88
N ALA A 26 -0.49 -1.47 -1.17
CA ALA A 26 0.47 -2.00 -2.13
C ALA A 26 0.98 -3.40 -1.73
N TRP A 27 1.29 -3.59 -0.45
CA TRP A 27 1.68 -4.88 0.11
C TRP A 27 0.61 -5.94 -0.13
N LEU A 28 -0.64 -5.63 0.20
CA LEU A 28 -1.76 -6.54 0.03
C LEU A 28 -1.93 -6.96 -1.43
N VAL A 29 -1.92 -5.99 -2.35
CA VAL A 29 -2.05 -6.24 -3.79
C VAL A 29 -0.95 -7.18 -4.28
N LYS A 30 0.31 -6.92 -3.90
CA LYS A 30 1.44 -7.75 -4.33
C LYS A 30 1.39 -9.16 -3.74
N ARG A 31 1.05 -9.29 -2.46
CA ARG A 31 0.86 -10.59 -1.80
C ARG A 31 -0.23 -11.40 -2.50
N THR A 32 -1.38 -10.79 -2.84
CA THR A 32 -2.44 -11.46 -3.60
C THR A 32 -1.99 -11.84 -5.01
N GLN A 33 -1.20 -11.01 -5.69
CA GLN A 33 -0.63 -11.36 -6.99
C GLN A 33 0.32 -12.56 -6.89
N PHE A 34 1.16 -12.61 -5.85
CA PHE A 34 2.04 -13.76 -5.63
C PHE A 34 1.29 -15.02 -5.24
N GLN A 35 0.22 -14.91 -4.46
CA GLN A 35 -0.63 -16.06 -4.15
C GLN A 35 -1.27 -16.66 -5.41
N LYS A 36 -1.76 -15.80 -6.33
CA LYS A 36 -2.29 -16.26 -7.62
C LYS A 36 -1.22 -16.89 -8.51
N LYS A 37 -0.01 -16.32 -8.51
CA LYS A 37 1.11 -16.80 -9.35
C LYS A 37 1.79 -18.05 -8.78
N PHE A 38 1.78 -18.20 -7.46
CA PHE A 38 2.45 -19.27 -6.73
C PHE A 38 1.49 -19.89 -5.69
N PRO A 39 0.43 -20.58 -6.13
CA PRO A 39 -0.60 -21.12 -5.24
C PRO A 39 -0.11 -22.26 -4.33
N HIS A 40 1.05 -22.83 -4.63
CA HIS A 40 1.70 -23.89 -3.84
C HIS A 40 2.56 -23.35 -2.69
N LEU A 41 2.84 -22.04 -2.66
CA LEU A 41 3.65 -21.45 -1.60
C LEU A 41 2.82 -21.27 -0.33
N SER A 42 3.45 -21.53 0.80
CA SER A 42 2.89 -21.23 2.11
C SER A 42 2.77 -19.71 2.32
N SER A 43 1.94 -19.29 3.27
CA SER A 43 1.82 -17.85 3.60
C SER A 43 3.18 -17.21 3.92
N ALA A 44 4.03 -17.91 4.68
CA ALA A 44 5.34 -17.40 5.07
C ALA A 44 6.26 -17.17 3.86
N GLU A 45 6.21 -18.06 2.86
CA GLU A 45 6.98 -17.90 1.63
C GLU A 45 6.44 -16.77 0.74
N LEU A 46 5.12 -16.61 0.68
CA LEU A 46 4.49 -15.48 -0.01
C LEU A 46 4.85 -14.14 0.64
N ASP A 47 4.89 -14.10 1.97
CA ASP A 47 5.29 -12.91 2.73
C ASP A 47 6.78 -12.60 2.51
N LYS A 48 7.65 -13.62 2.54
CA LYS A 48 9.08 -13.47 2.21
C LYS A 48 9.27 -12.90 0.81
N LYS A 49 8.57 -13.46 -0.19
CA LYS A 49 8.66 -13.00 -1.59
C LYS A 49 8.13 -11.58 -1.79
N THR A 50 7.08 -11.22 -1.05
CA THR A 50 6.55 -9.86 -1.03
C THR A 50 7.56 -8.89 -0.42
N SER A 51 8.17 -9.27 0.71
CA SER A 51 9.21 -8.48 1.38
C SER A 51 10.43 -8.26 0.47
N GLU A 52 10.93 -9.30 -0.18
CA GLU A 52 12.05 -9.23 -1.13
C GLU A 52 11.75 -8.28 -2.29
N TYR A 53 10.53 -8.32 -2.83
CA TYR A 53 10.09 -7.40 -3.89
C TYR A 53 10.12 -5.93 -3.44
N PHE A 54 9.56 -5.61 -2.26
CA PHE A 54 9.59 -4.23 -1.75
C PHE A 54 10.98 -3.77 -1.32
N ALA A 55 11.83 -4.68 -0.85
CA ALA A 55 13.23 -4.37 -0.54
C ALA A 55 14.01 -3.96 -1.80
N GLN A 56 13.79 -4.65 -2.93
CA GLN A 56 14.40 -4.29 -4.22
C GLN A 56 13.94 -2.92 -4.74
N LEU A 57 12.70 -2.52 -4.46
CA LEU A 57 12.19 -1.20 -4.85
C LEU A 57 12.81 -0.04 -4.06
N LYS A 58 13.38 -0.30 -2.88
CA LYS A 58 14.01 0.73 -2.04
C LYS A 58 15.46 1.04 -2.46
N ASP A 59 16.08 0.11 -3.19
CA ASP A 59 17.47 0.22 -3.64
C ASP A 59 17.61 0.93 -5.01
N GLN A 60 16.48 1.25 -5.66
CA GLN A 60 16.40 2.03 -6.91
C GLN A 60 16.01 3.49 -6.64
#